data_AF-A0A9J6C1J3-F1
#
_entry.id   AF-A0A9J6C1J3-F1
#
_cell.length_a   1.000
_cell.length_b   1.000
_cell.length_c   1.000
_cell.angle_alpha   90.00
_cell.angle_beta   90.00
_cell.angle_gamma   90.00
#
_symmetry.space_group_name_H-M   'P 1'
#
loop_
_entity.id
_entity.type
_entity.pdbx_description
1 polymer ?
#
loop_
_entity_poly.entity_id
_entity_poly.type
_entity_poly.pdbx_seq_one_letter_code
_entity_poly.pdbx_strand_id
1 'polypeptide(L)'
;MKPIEGLECKRKEQSGKRFWGLMEELCGEPENFFRHCFMYNICPFAFLNKNGRNITPPELKGECKSALNKICLNYLSKSIKIFKPKIIIAIGSYANQKLNDLRKKSLISESIDYKLLPHPSPRAFHNNDWVDRARKWMLENDMLKYFKAE
;
A
#
# COMPACT_ATOMS: atom_id res chain seq x y z
N MET A 1 24.64 -10.21 2.34
CA MET A 1 24.20 -8.81 2.43
C MET A 1 23.08 -8.54 1.44
N LYS A 2 22.22 -7.54 1.68
CA LYS A 2 21.26 -7.02 0.69
C LYS A 2 21.75 -5.65 0.24
N PRO A 3 22.64 -5.56 -0.76
CA PRO A 3 23.14 -4.28 -1.24
C PRO A 3 22.01 -3.46 -1.87
N ILE A 4 22.17 -2.15 -1.81
CA ILE A 4 21.29 -1.17 -2.48
C ILE A 4 22.00 -0.74 -3.76
N GLU A 5 21.53 -1.26 -4.89
CA GLU A 5 22.12 -1.04 -6.22
C GLU A 5 21.35 0.04 -7.01
N GLY A 6 20.36 0.69 -6.40
CA GLY A 6 19.52 1.69 -7.06
C GLY A 6 18.80 1.13 -8.30
N LEU A 7 18.83 1.89 -9.40
CA LEU A 7 18.21 1.51 -10.67
C LEU A 7 18.94 0.36 -11.39
N GLU A 8 20.17 0.04 -10.99
CA GLU A 8 20.94 -1.08 -11.56
C GLU A 8 20.57 -2.44 -10.93
N CYS A 9 19.67 -2.45 -9.94
CA CYS A 9 19.24 -3.66 -9.26
C CYS A 9 18.57 -4.65 -10.24
N LYS A 10 19.16 -5.84 -10.37
CA LYS A 10 18.63 -6.91 -11.26
C LYS A 10 17.47 -7.71 -10.65
N ARG A 11 17.21 -7.54 -9.34
CA ARG A 11 16.15 -8.26 -8.62
C ARG A 11 14.80 -7.60 -8.90
N LYS A 12 13.81 -8.41 -9.28
CA LYS A 12 12.42 -7.95 -9.49
C LYS A 12 11.59 -8.16 -8.23
N GLU A 13 11.09 -7.07 -7.66
CA GLU A 13 10.13 -7.12 -6.55
C GLU A 13 8.74 -7.51 -7.10
N GLN A 14 8.29 -8.71 -6.75
CA GLN A 14 7.12 -9.32 -7.40
C GLN A 14 5.80 -8.61 -7.07
N SER A 15 5.67 -8.04 -5.87
CA SER A 15 4.45 -7.36 -5.42
C SER A 15 4.24 -6.08 -6.21
N GLY A 16 5.28 -5.26 -6.35
CA GLY A 16 5.31 -4.04 -7.13
C GLY A 16 5.18 -4.32 -8.62
N LYS A 17 5.82 -5.38 -9.14
CA LYS A 17 5.62 -5.81 -10.53
C LYS A 17 4.14 -6.12 -10.83
N ARG A 18 3.47 -6.86 -9.94
CA ARG A 18 2.03 -7.19 -10.08
C ARG A 18 1.16 -5.95 -9.98
N PHE A 19 1.41 -5.08 -9.00
CA PHE A 19 0.61 -3.88 -8.79
C PHE A 19 0.76 -2.91 -9.96
N TRP A 20 1.99 -2.51 -10.28
CA TRP A 20 2.24 -1.51 -11.31
C TRP A 20 1.97 -2.03 -12.71
N GLY A 21 2.20 -3.32 -12.99
CA GLY A 21 1.79 -3.93 -14.25
C GLY A 21 0.27 -3.90 -14.45
N LEU A 22 -0.52 -4.17 -13.40
CA LEU A 22 -1.98 -4.02 -13.50
C LEU A 22 -2.39 -2.55 -13.71
N MET A 23 -1.73 -1.59 -13.04
CA MET A 23 -2.04 -0.17 -13.24
C MET A 23 -1.67 0.30 -14.65
N GLU A 24 -0.55 -0.17 -15.21
CA GLU A 24 -0.16 0.05 -16.61
C GLU A 24 -1.22 -0.50 -17.57
N GLU A 25 -1.69 -1.74 -17.38
CA GLU A 25 -2.75 -2.33 -18.21
C GLU A 25 -4.08 -1.57 -18.12
N LEU A 26 -4.43 -1.02 -16.94
CA LEU A 26 -5.71 -0.34 -16.72
C LEU A 26 -5.69 1.14 -17.11
N CYS A 27 -4.56 1.80 -16.96
CA CYS A 27 -4.43 3.25 -17.15
C CYS A 27 -3.76 3.61 -18.48
N GLY A 28 -2.98 2.71 -19.07
CA GLY A 28 -2.06 3.03 -20.16
C GLY A 28 -0.94 3.93 -19.65
N GLU A 29 -1.12 5.24 -19.83
CA GLU A 29 -0.15 6.26 -19.39
C GLU A 29 -0.21 6.50 -17.87
N PRO A 30 0.94 6.76 -17.22
CA PRO A 30 1.01 7.00 -15.78
C PRO A 30 0.21 8.23 -15.33
N GLU A 31 0.08 9.25 -16.19
CA GLU A 31 -0.70 10.47 -15.94
C GLU A 31 -2.17 10.14 -15.63
N ASN A 32 -2.73 9.11 -16.26
CA ASN A 32 -4.11 8.69 -16.00
C ASN A 32 -4.28 8.14 -14.59
N PHE A 33 -3.28 7.42 -14.06
CA PHE A 33 -3.28 6.98 -12.67
C PHE A 33 -3.08 8.17 -11.73
N PHE A 34 -2.00 8.95 -11.93
CA PHE A 34 -1.61 10.00 -10.99
C PHE A 34 -2.52 11.24 -11.01
N ARG A 35 -3.38 11.39 -12.01
CA ARG A 35 -4.41 12.46 -12.05
C ARG A 35 -5.33 12.41 -10.82
N HIS A 36 -5.69 11.21 -10.38
CA HIS A 36 -6.64 11.02 -9.27
C HIS A 36 -6.10 10.14 -8.13
N CYS A 37 -5.01 9.40 -8.36
CA CYS A 37 -4.50 8.42 -7.41
C CYS A 37 -3.09 8.75 -6.93
N PHE A 38 -2.77 8.28 -5.73
CA PHE A 38 -1.46 8.38 -5.13
C PHE A 38 -1.15 7.12 -4.29
N MET A 39 0.11 6.68 -4.29
CA MET A 39 0.56 5.52 -3.51
C MET A 39 1.36 5.97 -2.29
N TYR A 40 1.01 5.46 -1.10
CA TYR A 40 1.66 5.85 0.15
C TYR A 40 2.02 4.63 1.01
N ASN A 41 3.28 4.53 1.43
CA ASN A 41 3.74 3.53 2.39
C ASN A 41 3.62 4.06 3.83
N ILE A 42 2.91 3.32 4.69
CA ILE A 42 2.71 3.70 6.10
C ILE A 42 4.05 3.82 6.85
N CYS A 43 4.97 2.90 6.59
CA CYS A 43 6.30 2.90 7.18
C CYS A 43 7.34 2.99 6.06
N PRO A 44 8.19 4.04 6.03
CA PRO A 44 9.20 4.21 4.99
C PRO A 44 10.44 3.34 5.22
N PHE A 45 10.59 2.74 6.41
CA PHE A 45 11.75 1.93 6.75
C PHE A 45 11.59 0.46 6.36
N ALA A 46 12.68 -0.14 5.86
CA ALA A 46 12.85 -1.58 5.72
C ALA A 46 13.81 -2.08 6.81
N PHE A 47 13.42 -3.13 7.54
CA PHE A 47 14.23 -3.71 8.61
C PHE A 47 14.78 -5.07 8.21
N LEU A 48 16.04 -5.33 8.53
CA LEU A 48 16.70 -6.60 8.26
C LEU A 48 17.27 -7.18 9.56
N ASN A 49 17.20 -8.51 9.72
CA ASN A 49 17.91 -9.19 10.80
C ASN A 49 19.40 -9.37 10.44
N LYS A 50 20.19 -9.92 11.37
CA LYS A 50 21.63 -10.21 11.18
C LYS A 50 21.97 -11.05 9.93
N ASN A 51 21.02 -11.86 9.46
CA ASN A 51 21.19 -12.72 8.27
C ASN A 51 20.65 -12.07 6.98
N GLY A 52 20.20 -10.80 7.04
CA GLY A 52 19.59 -10.10 5.90
C GLY A 52 18.15 -10.52 5.59
N ARG A 53 17.50 -11.32 6.44
CA ARG A 53 16.06 -11.61 6.31
C ARG A 53 15.27 -10.34 6.64
N ASN A 54 14.23 -10.08 5.85
CA ASN A 54 13.30 -8.98 6.10
C ASN A 54 12.53 -9.18 7.41
N ILE A 55 12.45 -8.14 8.22
CA ILE A 55 11.59 -8.03 9.39
C ILE A 55 10.50 -7.00 9.04
N THR A 56 9.25 -7.45 9.02
CA THR A 56 8.11 -6.57 8.77
C THR A 56 7.73 -5.79 10.04
N PRO A 57 7.05 -4.63 9.92
CA PRO A 57 6.62 -3.87 11.10
C PRO A 57 5.79 -4.68 12.12
N PRO A 58 4.92 -5.64 11.72
CA PRO A 58 4.27 -6.56 12.65
C PRO A 58 5.22 -7.49 13.41
N GLU A 59 6.35 -7.88 12.82
CA GLU A 59 7.36 -8.75 13.44
C GLU A 59 8.25 -8.00 14.46
N LEU A 60 8.28 -6.67 14.43
CA LEU A 60 8.96 -5.87 15.45
C LEU A 60 8.32 -6.09 16.83
N LYS A 61 9.15 -6.01 17.87
CA LYS A 61 8.78 -6.25 19.28
C LYS A 61 9.15 -5.06 20.16
N GLY A 62 8.53 -5.00 21.34
CA GLY A 62 8.85 -4.03 22.39
C GLY A 62 8.53 -2.59 22.03
N GLU A 63 9.15 -1.67 22.76
CA GLU A 63 8.89 -0.23 22.70
C GLU A 63 9.19 0.37 21.33
N CYS A 64 10.21 -0.13 20.64
CA CYS A 64 10.57 0.32 19.29
C CYS A 64 9.39 0.18 18.30
N LYS A 65 8.63 -0.93 18.38
CA LYS A 65 7.43 -1.14 17.54
C LYS A 65 6.38 -0.07 17.83
N SER A 66 6.12 0.19 19.10
CA SER A 66 5.11 1.16 19.54
C SER A 66 5.49 2.59 19.14
N ALA A 67 6.74 2.97 19.34
CA ALA A 67 7.28 4.27 18.94
C ALA A 67 7.21 4.46 17.43
N LEU A 68 7.67 3.48 16.65
CA LEU A 68 7.59 3.50 15.18
C LEU A 68 6.14 3.65 14.71
N ASN A 69 5.22 2.82 15.21
CA ASN A 69 3.82 2.90 14.84
C ASN A 69 3.22 4.27 15.17
N LYS A 70 3.51 4.83 16.35
CA LYS A 70 3.02 6.16 16.74
C LYS A 70 3.45 7.24 15.74
N ILE A 71 4.73 7.24 15.35
CA ILE A 71 5.29 8.20 14.40
C ILE A 71 4.67 8.02 13.01
N CYS A 72 4.71 6.79 12.48
CA CYS A 72 4.17 6.48 11.16
C CYS A 72 2.68 6.83 11.03
N LEU A 73 1.87 6.51 12.05
CA LEU A 73 0.45 6.82 12.06
C LEU A 73 0.15 8.32 12.17
N ASN A 74 0.98 9.07 12.90
CA ASN A 74 0.88 10.54 12.94
C ASN A 74 1.11 11.14 11.55
N TYR A 75 2.14 10.68 10.84
CA TYR A 75 2.40 11.15 9.47
C TYR A 75 1.33 10.70 8.48
N LEU A 76 0.81 9.47 8.60
CA LEU A 76 -0.31 9.02 7.78
C LEU A 76 -1.55 9.91 7.97
N SER A 77 -1.91 10.24 9.21
CA SER A 77 -3.03 11.17 9.49
C SER A 77 -2.79 12.55 8.90
N LYS A 78 -1.56 13.10 9.01
CA LYS A 78 -1.19 14.38 8.38
C LYS A 78 -1.29 14.32 6.86
N SER A 79 -0.77 13.27 6.23
CA SER A 79 -0.85 13.07 4.78
C SER A 79 -2.30 13.00 4.31
N ILE A 80 -3.18 12.27 5.01
CA ILE A 80 -4.61 12.19 4.67
C ILE A 80 -5.27 13.57 4.75
N LYS A 81 -4.92 14.40 5.75
CA LYS A 81 -5.43 15.78 5.87
C LYS A 81 -4.95 16.70 4.73
N ILE A 82 -3.76 16.46 4.19
CA ILE A 82 -3.20 17.23 3.08
C ILE A 82 -3.84 16.80 1.75
N PHE A 83 -3.82 15.49 1.45
CA PHE A 83 -4.34 14.96 0.19
C PHE A 83 -5.87 15.02 0.11
N LYS A 84 -6.57 15.04 1.25
CA LYS A 84 -8.04 15.06 1.34
C LYS A 84 -8.71 14.03 0.41
N PRO A 85 -8.28 12.74 0.45
CA PRO A 85 -8.81 11.74 -0.45
C PRO A 85 -10.29 11.49 -0.16
N LYS A 86 -11.08 11.20 -1.21
CA LYS A 86 -12.46 10.72 -1.05
C LYS A 86 -12.51 9.22 -0.74
N ILE A 87 -11.53 8.46 -1.24
CA ILE A 87 -11.42 7.01 -1.10
C ILE A 87 -9.99 6.68 -0.65
N ILE A 88 -9.83 5.75 0.30
CA ILE A 88 -8.53 5.17 0.65
C ILE A 88 -8.61 3.66 0.47
N ILE A 89 -7.71 3.12 -0.37
CA ILE A 89 -7.58 1.69 -0.58
C ILE A 89 -6.38 1.18 0.25
N ALA A 90 -6.66 0.43 1.31
CA ALA A 90 -5.64 -0.30 2.04
C ALA A 90 -5.19 -1.52 1.24
N ILE A 91 -3.89 -1.61 0.94
CA ILE A 91 -3.30 -2.79 0.29
C ILE A 91 -2.80 -3.75 1.37
N GLY A 92 -3.61 -4.76 1.67
CA GLY A 92 -3.33 -5.79 2.68
C GLY A 92 -3.86 -5.48 4.08
N SER A 93 -3.91 -6.52 4.91
CA SER A 93 -4.52 -6.51 6.24
C SER A 93 -3.81 -5.57 7.22
N TYR A 94 -2.48 -5.45 7.15
CA TYR A 94 -1.72 -4.53 8.00
C TYR A 94 -2.13 -3.08 7.77
N ALA A 95 -2.19 -2.64 6.51
CA ALA A 95 -2.59 -1.27 6.18
C ALA A 95 -4.03 -1.00 6.64
N ASN A 96 -4.94 -1.95 6.42
CA ASN A 96 -6.33 -1.83 6.85
C ASN A 96 -6.47 -1.73 8.38
N GLN A 97 -5.73 -2.55 9.13
CA GLN A 97 -5.70 -2.46 10.60
C GLN A 97 -5.22 -1.09 11.06
N LYS A 98 -4.17 -0.55 10.44
CA LYS A 98 -3.61 0.77 10.78
C LYS A 98 -4.57 1.93 10.50
N LEU A 99 -5.32 1.87 9.40
CA LEU A 99 -6.40 2.83 9.13
C LEU A 99 -7.52 2.72 10.16
N ASN A 100 -7.95 1.50 10.50
CA ASN A 100 -8.96 1.29 11.52
C ASN A 100 -8.52 1.79 12.91
N ASP A 101 -7.23 1.66 13.26
CA ASP A 101 -6.68 2.24 14.49
C ASP A 101 -6.79 3.77 14.51
N LEU A 102 -6.59 4.44 13.37
CA LEU A 102 -6.74 5.89 13.23
C LEU A 102 -8.21 6.34 13.29
N ARG A 103 -9.11 5.58 12.65
CA ARG A 103 -10.56 5.82 12.67
C ARG A 103 -11.15 5.74 14.08
N LYS A 104 -10.82 4.67 14.81
CA LYS A 104 -11.23 4.49 16.22
C LYS A 104 -10.76 5.62 17.14
N LYS A 105 -9.71 6.33 16.76
CA LYS A 105 -9.17 7.50 17.49
C LYS A 105 -9.67 8.84 16.94
N SER A 106 -10.57 8.82 15.96
CA SER A 106 -11.08 10.01 15.26
C SER A 106 -9.99 10.90 14.68
N LEU A 107 -8.85 10.29 14.27
CA LEU A 107 -7.70 11.02 13.72
C LEU A 107 -7.78 11.22 12.19
N ILE A 108 -8.74 10.55 11.55
CA ILE A 108 -9.05 10.64 10.12
C ILE A 108 -10.57 10.63 9.93
N SER A 109 -11.05 11.23 8.84
CA SER A 109 -12.49 11.45 8.63
C SER A 109 -13.24 10.14 8.40
N GLU A 110 -14.42 10.00 9.01
CA GLU A 110 -15.37 8.91 8.71
C GLU A 110 -16.07 9.11 7.36
N SER A 111 -16.01 10.30 6.77
CA SER A 111 -16.58 10.57 5.44
C SER A 111 -15.77 9.99 4.27
N ILE A 112 -14.58 9.45 4.55
CA ILE A 112 -13.73 8.81 3.54
C ILE A 112 -14.25 7.38 3.32
N ASP A 113 -14.37 6.97 2.07
CA ASP A 113 -14.68 5.59 1.71
C ASP A 113 -13.42 4.73 1.87
N TYR A 114 -13.38 3.90 2.92
CA TYR A 114 -12.27 3.01 3.21
C TYR A 114 -12.49 1.63 2.58
N LYS A 115 -11.58 1.23 1.71
CA LYS A 115 -11.62 -0.05 1.00
C LYS A 115 -10.40 -0.90 1.30
N LEU A 116 -10.53 -2.22 1.22
CA LEU A 116 -9.44 -3.18 1.37
C LEU A 116 -9.23 -3.94 0.05
N LEU A 117 -8.01 -3.87 -0.47
CA LEU A 117 -7.53 -4.73 -1.54
C LEU A 117 -6.52 -5.74 -0.96
N PRO A 118 -6.62 -7.05 -1.27
CA PRO A 118 -5.61 -8.03 -0.85
C PRO A 118 -4.20 -7.65 -1.32
N HIS A 119 -3.18 -8.00 -0.54
CA HIS A 119 -1.80 -7.64 -0.88
C HIS A 119 -1.26 -8.47 -2.08
N PRO A 120 -0.51 -7.88 -3.04
CA PRO A 120 0.02 -8.58 -4.21
C PRO A 120 1.14 -9.60 -3.94
N SER A 121 1.48 -9.85 -2.68
CA SER A 121 2.69 -10.61 -2.33
C SER A 121 2.53 -12.08 -2.71
N PRO A 122 3.54 -12.71 -3.33
CA PRO A 122 3.50 -14.14 -3.64
C PRO A 122 3.57 -15.02 -2.38
N ARG A 123 3.89 -14.43 -1.21
CA ARG A 123 3.92 -15.15 0.07
C ARG A 123 2.54 -15.38 0.67
N ALA A 124 1.51 -14.69 0.16
CA ALA A 124 0.14 -14.96 0.54
C ALA A 124 -0.29 -16.32 -0.03
N PHE A 125 -1.01 -17.10 0.78
CA PHE A 125 -1.49 -18.44 0.41
C PHE A 125 -2.37 -18.38 -0.85
N HIS A 126 -2.09 -19.23 -1.84
CA HIS A 126 -2.78 -19.31 -3.14
C HIS A 126 -2.97 -17.95 -3.88
N ASN A 127 -1.97 -17.06 -3.86
CA ASN A 127 -2.07 -15.72 -4.43
C ASN A 127 -1.46 -15.59 -5.84
N ASN A 128 -1.69 -16.58 -6.71
CA ASN A 128 -1.11 -16.61 -8.08
C ASN A 128 -1.92 -15.79 -9.08
N ASP A 129 -3.23 -15.71 -8.86
CA ASP A 129 -4.25 -15.02 -9.66
C ASP A 129 -4.52 -13.58 -9.19
N TRP A 130 -3.58 -12.99 -8.43
CA TRP A 130 -3.82 -11.70 -7.77
C TRP A 130 -4.22 -10.60 -8.75
N VAL A 131 -3.61 -10.57 -9.95
CA VAL A 131 -3.88 -9.55 -10.98
C VAL A 131 -5.35 -9.60 -11.41
N ASP A 132 -5.88 -10.78 -11.71
CA ASP A 132 -7.27 -10.95 -12.15
C ASP A 132 -8.26 -10.65 -11.02
N ARG A 133 -7.96 -11.10 -9.80
CA ARG A 133 -8.79 -10.76 -8.63
C ARG A 133 -8.78 -9.28 -8.33
N ALA A 134 -7.63 -8.61 -8.43
CA ALA A 134 -7.52 -7.17 -8.24
C ALA A 134 -8.26 -6.41 -9.34
N ARG A 135 -8.18 -6.84 -10.60
CA ARG A 135 -8.94 -6.25 -11.72
C ARG A 135 -10.44 -6.36 -11.48
N LYS A 136 -10.93 -7.55 -11.14
CA LYS A 136 -12.34 -7.79 -10.80
C LYS A 136 -12.78 -6.91 -9.62
N TRP A 137 -11.96 -6.83 -8.57
CA TRP A 137 -12.23 -5.99 -7.41
C TRP A 137 -12.33 -4.50 -7.79
N MET A 138 -11.45 -3.99 -8.66
CA MET A 138 -11.49 -2.60 -9.13
C MET A 138 -12.77 -2.29 -9.91
N LEU A 139 -13.23 -3.25 -10.72
CA LEU A 139 -14.51 -3.14 -11.44
C LEU A 139 -15.69 -3.12 -10.46
N GLU A 140 -15.77 -4.09 -9.55
CA GLU A 140 -16.86 -4.23 -8.58
C GLU A 140 -16.96 -3.06 -7.60
N ASN A 141 -15.84 -2.36 -7.36
CA ASN A 141 -15.79 -1.20 -6.49
C ASN A 141 -15.89 0.13 -7.26
N ASP A 142 -16.14 0.11 -8.57
CA ASP A 142 -16.27 1.31 -9.41
C ASP A 142 -15.03 2.22 -9.38
N MET A 143 -13.83 1.59 -9.39
CA MET A 143 -12.54 2.29 -9.37
C MET A 143 -12.08 2.68 -10.78
N LEU A 144 -12.52 1.95 -11.81
CA LEU A 144 -12.02 2.15 -13.19
C LEU A 144 -12.32 3.55 -13.76
N LYS A 145 -13.33 4.24 -13.24
CA LYS A 145 -13.65 5.63 -13.62
C LYS A 145 -12.54 6.62 -13.30
N TYR A 146 -11.62 6.28 -12.39
CA TYR A 146 -10.49 7.15 -12.01
C TYR A 146 -9.22 6.89 -12.84
N PHE A 147 -9.24 5.93 -13.77
CA PHE A 147 -8.05 5.47 -14.51
C PHE A 147 -8.05 5.87 -16.00
N LYS A 148 -9.04 6.65 -16.45
CA LYS A 148 -9.14 7.11 -17.84
C LYS A 148 -8.88 8.61 -17.91
N ALA A 149 -8.26 9.05 -19.01
CA ALA A 149 -8.36 10.44 -19.43
C ALA A 149 -9.83 10.70 -19.83
N GLU A 150 -10.45 11.71 -19.22
CA GLU A 150 -11.64 12.35 -19.80
C GLU A 150 -11.35 12.90 -21.20
#